data_AF-A0A523RWA4-F1
#
_entry.id   AF-A0A523RWA4-F1
#
_cell.length_a   1.000
_cell.length_b   1.000
_cell.length_c   1.000
_cell.angle_alpha   90.00
_cell.angle_beta   90.00
_cell.angle_gamma   90.00
#
_symmetry.space_group_name_H-M   'P 1'
#
loop_
_entity.id
_entity.type
_entity.pdbx_description
1 polymer ?
#
loop_
_entity_poly.entity_id
_entity_poly.type
_entity_poly.pdbx_seq_one_letter_code
_entity_poly.pdbx_strand_id
1 'polypeptide(L)'
;MAKFRADHYLIAEFEKAPDAKKVGNKVLAALKELPELKDLAIVSKRVEGKSWSEILGRIDVPAGSKAFWAMIKKELTEREPYHLFIRFDMNAEGENIDEARSNVKIWVESTVVPKIEASTSVKTIKVLQPNEIFMPELV
;
A
#
# COMPACT_ATOMS: atom_id res chain seq x y z
N MET A 1 22.10 -12.78 -6.74
CA MET A 1 22.00 -12.22 -5.38
C MET A 1 21.08 -13.09 -4.53
N ALA A 2 21.17 -12.99 -3.20
CA ALA A 2 20.24 -13.71 -2.34
C ALA A 2 18.84 -13.08 -2.44
N LYS A 3 17.80 -13.90 -2.20
CA LYS A 3 16.40 -13.46 -2.22
C LYS A 3 15.90 -13.36 -0.79
N PHE A 4 15.39 -12.19 -0.43
CA PHE A 4 14.86 -11.92 0.90
C PHE A 4 13.40 -11.53 0.81
N ARG A 5 12.63 -11.91 1.84
CA ARG A 5 11.28 -11.36 2.04
C ARG A 5 11.42 -9.91 2.47
N ALA A 6 10.82 -9.01 1.69
CA ALA A 6 11.04 -7.57 1.80
C ALA A 6 9.71 -6.80 1.79
N ASP A 7 8.73 -7.31 2.55
CA ASP A 7 7.40 -6.71 2.66
C ASP A 7 7.48 -5.24 3.09
N HIS A 8 6.66 -4.40 2.45
CA HIS A 8 6.51 -2.99 2.80
C HIS A 8 5.04 -2.59 2.81
N TYR A 9 4.75 -1.53 3.54
CA TYR A 9 3.45 -0.92 3.66
C TYR A 9 3.51 0.53 3.21
N LEU A 10 2.43 1.01 2.59
CA LEU A 10 2.22 2.42 2.29
C LEU A 10 0.95 2.85 3.00
N ILE A 11 1.05 3.91 3.81
CA ILE A 11 -0.11 4.56 4.42
C ILE A 11 -0.25 5.97 3.87
N ALA A 12 -1.48 6.42 3.65
CA ALA A 12 -1.74 7.80 3.28
C ALA A 12 -2.99 8.36 3.96
N GLU A 13 -2.90 9.62 4.36
CA GLU A 13 -4.02 10.45 4.79
C GLU A 13 -4.34 11.43 3.66
N PHE A 14 -5.55 11.40 3.10
CA PHE A 14 -6.02 12.42 2.15
C PHE A 14 -6.46 13.72 2.84
N GLU A 15 -6.37 14.85 2.12
CA GLU A 15 -6.75 16.18 2.63
C GLU A 15 -8.21 16.29 3.08
N LYS A 16 -9.10 15.52 2.44
CA LYS A 16 -10.54 15.48 2.76
C LYS A 16 -10.96 14.03 2.96
N ALA A 17 -11.91 13.82 3.87
CA ALA A 17 -12.50 12.51 4.10
C ALA A 17 -13.00 11.92 2.77
N PRO A 18 -12.44 10.79 2.32
CA PRO A 18 -12.69 10.29 0.98
C PRO A 18 -14.08 9.67 0.86
N ASP A 19 -14.71 9.84 -0.30
CA ASP A 19 -15.64 8.84 -0.79
C ASP A 19 -14.80 7.61 -1.17
N ALA A 20 -14.82 6.59 -0.31
CA ALA A 20 -13.97 5.42 -0.44
C ALA A 20 -14.09 4.74 -1.81
N LYS A 21 -15.27 4.78 -2.44
CA LYS A 21 -15.49 4.19 -3.77
C LYS A 21 -14.84 5.04 -4.86
N LYS A 22 -15.07 6.36 -4.84
CA LYS A 22 -14.47 7.27 -5.84
C LYS A 22 -12.95 7.28 -5.74
N VAL A 23 -12.42 7.39 -4.53
CA VAL A 23 -10.98 7.40 -4.29
C VAL A 23 -10.38 6.02 -4.60
N GLY A 24 -11.05 4.94 -4.20
CA GLY A 24 -10.63 3.58 -4.55
C GLY A 24 -10.48 3.39 -6.07
N ASN A 25 -11.41 3.91 -6.88
CA ASN A 25 -11.30 3.86 -8.34
C ASN A 25 -10.12 4.67 -8.89
N LYS A 26 -9.82 5.84 -8.32
CA LYS A 26 -8.65 6.65 -8.71
C LYS A 26 -7.34 5.94 -8.37
N VAL A 27 -7.25 5.41 -7.15
CA VAL A 27 -6.10 4.62 -6.69
C VAL A 27 -5.93 3.37 -7.57
N LEU A 28 -7.01 2.65 -7.87
CA LEU A 28 -6.96 1.50 -8.78
C LEU A 28 -6.43 1.89 -10.16
N ALA A 29 -6.92 2.98 -10.74
CA ALA A 29 -6.48 3.46 -12.04
C ALA A 29 -4.97 3.79 -12.02
N ALA A 30 -4.51 4.52 -10.99
CA ALA A 30 -3.10 4.85 -10.81
C ALA A 30 -2.20 3.60 -10.67
N LEU A 31 -2.65 2.61 -9.90
CA LEU A 31 -1.92 1.35 -9.70
C LEU A 31 -1.89 0.48 -10.96
N LYS A 32 -2.91 0.54 -11.82
CA LYS A 32 -2.93 -0.19 -13.10
C LYS A 32 -1.91 0.33 -14.12
N GLU A 33 -1.37 1.52 -13.92
CA GLU A 33 -0.26 2.04 -14.74
C GLU A 33 1.08 1.39 -14.40
N LEU A 34 1.17 0.68 -13.26
CA LEU A 34 2.39 0.02 -12.83
C LEU A 34 2.48 -1.39 -13.44
N PRO A 35 3.48 -1.65 -14.29
CA PRO A 35 3.58 -2.95 -14.97
C PRO A 35 3.83 -4.11 -14.00
N GLU A 36 4.41 -3.87 -12.83
CA GLU A 36 4.64 -4.88 -11.80
C GLU A 36 3.33 -5.31 -11.11
N LEU A 37 2.29 -4.48 -11.11
CA LEU A 37 1.01 -4.82 -10.48
C LEU A 37 0.07 -5.46 -11.49
N LYS A 38 -0.30 -6.72 -11.27
CA LYS A 38 -1.18 -7.48 -12.16
C LYS A 38 -2.46 -7.88 -11.46
N ASP A 39 -3.47 -8.21 -12.28
CA ASP A 39 -4.76 -8.76 -11.85
C ASP A 39 -5.47 -7.90 -10.81
N LEU A 40 -5.28 -6.57 -10.88
CA LEU A 40 -5.85 -5.62 -9.93
C LEU A 40 -7.38 -5.55 -10.07
N ALA A 41 -8.08 -5.90 -9.00
CA ALA A 41 -9.54 -5.82 -8.89
C ALA A 41 -9.95 -5.09 -7.61
N ILE A 42 -11.00 -4.27 -7.70
CA ILE A 42 -11.57 -3.57 -6.55
C ILE A 42 -12.85 -4.26 -6.08
N VAL A 43 -12.99 -4.42 -4.77
CA VAL A 43 -14.20 -4.92 -4.12
C VAL A 43 -14.63 -3.94 -3.04
N SER A 44 -15.94 -3.72 -2.91
CA SER A 44 -16.50 -2.91 -1.82
C SER A 44 -16.95 -3.83 -0.68
N LYS A 45 -16.64 -3.44 0.54
CA LYS A 45 -17.02 -4.16 1.77
C LYS A 45 -17.86 -3.24 2.64
N ARG A 46 -18.82 -3.84 3.36
CA ARG A 46 -19.68 -3.14 4.32
C ARG A 46 -19.98 -4.06 5.49
N VAL A 47 -19.69 -3.59 6.70
CA VAL A 47 -19.97 -4.31 7.96
C VAL A 47 -20.38 -3.29 9.00
N GLU A 48 -21.50 -3.54 9.70
CA GLU A 48 -21.95 -2.74 10.86
C GLU A 48 -21.88 -1.21 10.65
N GLY A 49 -22.41 -0.73 9.51
CA GLY A 49 -22.44 0.69 9.17
C GLY A 49 -21.12 1.27 8.64
N LYS A 50 -19.99 0.54 8.74
CA LYS A 50 -18.71 0.91 8.12
C LYS A 50 -18.65 0.38 6.69
N SER A 51 -18.00 1.15 5.81
CA SER A 51 -17.78 0.75 4.42
C SER A 51 -16.37 1.12 3.96
N TRP A 52 -15.72 0.21 3.26
CA TRP A 52 -14.40 0.43 2.68
C TRP A 52 -14.31 -0.23 1.31
N SER A 53 -13.29 0.15 0.54
CA SER A 53 -12.95 -0.51 -0.71
C SER A 53 -11.61 -1.21 -0.56
N GLU A 54 -11.49 -2.42 -1.08
CA GLU A 54 -10.24 -3.17 -1.13
C GLU A 54 -9.80 -3.34 -2.57
N ILE A 55 -8.51 -3.20 -2.84
CA ILE A 55 -7.91 -3.55 -4.12
C ILE A 55 -7.06 -4.79 -3.89
N LEU A 56 -7.37 -5.87 -4.60
CA LEU A 56 -6.66 -7.14 -4.56
C LEU A 56 -5.87 -7.30 -5.86
N GLY A 57 -4.73 -7.97 -5.80
CA GLY A 57 -4.03 -8.43 -6.99
C GLY A 57 -2.72 -9.11 -6.65
N ARG A 58 -1.77 -9.05 -7.58
CA ARG A 58 -0.42 -9.61 -7.41
C ARG A 58 0.65 -8.59 -7.77
N ILE A 59 1.80 -8.75 -7.14
CA ILE A 59 3.03 -8.05 -7.49
C ILE A 59 3.90 -9.05 -8.23
N ASP A 60 4.26 -8.73 -9.46
CA ASP A 60 5.10 -9.53 -10.31
C ASP A 60 6.47 -8.87 -10.47
N VAL A 61 7.48 -9.49 -9.85
CA VAL A 61 8.86 -9.01 -9.84
C VAL A 61 9.83 -10.17 -10.09
N PRO A 62 11.04 -9.91 -10.61
CA PRO A 62 12.04 -10.96 -10.89
C PRO A 62 12.37 -11.85 -9.69
N ALA A 63 12.31 -11.30 -8.47
CA ALA A 63 12.57 -12.02 -7.22
C ALA A 63 11.47 -13.02 -6.83
N GLY A 64 10.33 -13.03 -7.53
CA GLY A 64 9.19 -13.93 -7.34
C GLY A 64 7.90 -13.17 -7.01
N SER A 65 6.80 -13.59 -7.63
CA SER A 65 5.51 -12.92 -7.51
C SER A 65 4.81 -13.25 -6.17
N LYS A 66 4.13 -12.25 -5.60
CA LYS A 66 3.45 -12.34 -4.29
C LYS A 66 2.19 -11.46 -4.28
N ALA A 67 1.54 -11.34 -3.13
CA ALA A 67 0.23 -10.70 -3.00
C ALA A 67 0.31 -9.17 -2.94
N PHE A 68 -0.63 -8.52 -3.63
CA PHE A 68 -0.90 -7.09 -3.49
C PHE A 68 -2.24 -6.90 -2.78
N TRP A 69 -2.29 -6.02 -1.79
CA TRP A 69 -3.53 -5.66 -1.11
C TRP A 69 -3.55 -4.17 -0.79
N ALA A 70 -4.66 -3.49 -1.07
CA ALA A 70 -4.91 -2.14 -0.58
C ALA A 70 -6.29 -2.04 0.06
N MET A 71 -6.42 -1.16 1.04
CA MET A 71 -7.65 -0.81 1.73
C MET A 71 -7.83 0.70 1.73
N ILE A 72 -9.02 1.15 1.33
CA ILE A 72 -9.42 2.55 1.32
C ILE A 72 -10.66 2.69 2.21
N LYS A 73 -10.54 3.46 3.27
CA LYS A 73 -11.62 3.75 4.22
C LYS A 73 -11.75 5.26 4.45
N LYS A 74 -12.91 5.67 4.97
CA LYS A 74 -13.19 7.07 5.27
C LYS A 74 -12.73 7.46 6.67
N GLU A 75 -12.83 6.54 7.62
CA GLU A 75 -12.64 6.80 9.04
C GLU A 75 -11.17 6.66 9.45
N LEU A 76 -10.65 7.65 10.18
CA LEU A 76 -9.37 7.59 10.86
C LEU A 76 -9.58 7.18 12.32
N THR A 77 -8.66 6.41 12.87
CA THR A 77 -8.60 6.09 14.31
C THR A 77 -7.17 6.24 14.79
N GLU A 78 -6.93 6.28 16.11
CA GLU A 78 -5.56 6.31 16.65
C GLU A 78 -4.73 5.11 16.19
N ARG A 79 -5.35 3.93 16.09
CA ARG A 79 -4.69 2.70 15.61
C ARG A 79 -4.51 2.67 14.10
N GLU A 80 -5.37 3.38 13.37
CA GLU A 80 -5.35 3.41 11.91
C GLU A 80 -5.50 4.87 11.42
N PRO A 81 -4.44 5.69 11.59
CA PRO A 81 -4.44 7.10 11.26
C PRO A 81 -4.19 7.32 9.75
N TYR A 82 -4.86 6.52 8.92
CA TYR A 82 -4.72 6.56 7.46
C TYR A 82 -6.07 6.30 6.78
N HIS A 83 -6.24 6.91 5.60
CA HIS A 83 -7.37 6.66 4.72
C HIS A 83 -7.07 5.52 3.73
N LEU A 84 -5.82 5.45 3.27
CA LEU A 84 -5.30 4.42 2.38
C LEU A 84 -4.24 3.62 3.11
N PHE A 85 -4.33 2.30 3.00
CA PHE A 85 -3.29 1.35 3.37
C PHE A 85 -3.01 0.45 2.17
N ILE A 86 -1.73 0.23 1.85
CA ILE A 86 -1.30 -0.73 0.84
C ILE A 86 -0.27 -1.65 1.47
N ARG A 87 -0.43 -2.96 1.28
CA ARG A 87 0.56 -3.97 1.58
C ARG A 87 1.19 -4.51 0.30
N PHE A 88 2.50 -4.40 0.24
CA PHE A 88 3.36 -5.02 -0.75
C PHE A 88 4.00 -6.24 -0.11
N ASP A 89 3.37 -7.41 -0.26
CA ASP A 89 4.01 -8.69 0.06
C ASP A 89 4.88 -9.04 -1.13
N MET A 90 6.20 -9.00 -1.00
CA MET A 90 7.12 -9.28 -2.11
C MET A 90 8.50 -9.69 -1.62
N ASN A 91 9.20 -10.42 -2.48
CA ASN A 91 10.62 -10.65 -2.31
C ASN A 91 11.42 -9.59 -3.08
N ALA A 92 12.64 -9.35 -2.64
CA ALA A 92 13.63 -8.57 -3.38
C ALA A 92 15.00 -9.22 -3.32
N GLU A 93 15.83 -8.88 -4.30
CA GLU A 93 17.22 -9.27 -4.35
C GLU A 93 18.10 -8.22 -3.64
N GLY A 94 19.13 -8.69 -2.96
CA GLY A 94 20.15 -7.87 -2.30
C GLY A 94 21.31 -8.73 -1.81
N GLU A 95 22.38 -8.10 -1.35
CA GLU A 95 23.49 -8.77 -0.65
C GLU A 95 23.05 -9.24 0.75
N ASN A 96 22.16 -8.47 1.38
CA ASN A 96 21.56 -8.79 2.67
C ASN A 96 20.08 -8.33 2.74
N ILE A 97 19.42 -8.64 3.86
CA ILE A 97 17.99 -8.31 4.06
C ILE A 97 17.72 -6.82 4.11
N ASP A 98 18.64 -6.02 4.65
CA ASP A 98 18.46 -4.57 4.80
C ASP A 98 18.54 -3.88 3.44
N GLU A 99 19.47 -4.31 2.59
CA GLU A 99 19.55 -3.83 1.20
C GLU A 99 18.31 -4.21 0.40
N ALA A 100 17.86 -5.48 0.48
CA ALA A 100 16.66 -5.93 -0.20
C ALA A 100 15.43 -5.12 0.21
N ARG A 101 15.30 -4.80 1.51
CA ARG A 101 14.22 -3.94 2.02
C ARG A 101 14.36 -2.49 1.56
N SER A 102 15.56 -1.94 1.60
CA SER A 102 15.84 -0.59 1.09
C SER A 102 15.45 -0.46 -0.39
N ASN A 103 15.78 -1.46 -1.21
CA ASN A 103 15.41 -1.49 -2.63
C ASN A 103 13.90 -1.47 -2.84
N VAL A 104 13.14 -2.25 -2.05
CA VAL A 104 11.66 -2.20 -2.11
C VAL A 104 11.14 -0.84 -1.68
N LYS A 105 11.64 -0.29 -0.57
CA LYS A 105 11.23 1.05 -0.10
C LYS A 105 11.44 2.11 -1.18
N ILE A 106 12.64 2.16 -1.76
CA ILE A 106 12.99 3.10 -2.84
C ILE A 106 12.06 2.90 -4.04
N TRP A 107 11.77 1.66 -4.42
CA TRP A 107 10.83 1.38 -5.51
C TRP A 107 9.43 1.92 -5.19
N VAL A 108 8.89 1.66 -3.98
CA VAL A 108 7.57 2.18 -3.58
C VAL A 108 7.58 3.72 -3.60
N GLU A 109 8.60 4.35 -3.03
CA GLU A 109 8.72 5.82 -2.94
C GLU A 109 8.91 6.49 -4.31
N SER A 110 9.65 5.88 -5.22
CA SER A 110 9.94 6.46 -6.54
C SER A 110 8.90 6.12 -7.60
N THR A 111 8.18 5.01 -7.44
CA THR A 111 7.31 4.46 -8.49
C THR A 111 5.84 4.50 -8.09
N VAL A 112 5.50 4.11 -6.86
CA VAL A 112 4.10 4.02 -6.43
C VAL A 112 3.61 5.36 -5.87
N VAL A 113 4.36 5.96 -4.95
CA VAL A 113 3.97 7.22 -4.28
C VAL A 113 3.58 8.31 -5.28
N PRO A 114 4.38 8.60 -6.34
CA PRO A 114 4.03 9.65 -7.29
C PRO A 114 2.72 9.38 -8.05
N LYS A 115 2.38 8.11 -8.30
CA LYS A 115 1.12 7.73 -8.96
C LYS A 115 -0.09 8.00 -8.06
N ILE A 116 0.03 7.73 -6.77
CA ILE A 116 -1.01 8.02 -5.79
C ILE A 116 -1.19 9.53 -5.63
N GLU A 117 -0.10 10.28 -5.45
CA GLU A 117 -0.13 11.75 -5.29
C GLU A 117 -0.67 12.46 -6.54
N ALA A 118 -0.35 11.98 -7.75
CA ALA A 118 -0.90 12.55 -8.98
C ALA A 118 -2.41 12.32 -9.14
N SER A 119 -2.94 11.24 -8.56
CA SER A 119 -4.35 10.86 -8.70
C SER A 119 -5.26 11.40 -7.60
N THR A 120 -4.70 11.74 -6.43
CA THR A 120 -5.45 12.09 -5.22
C THR A 120 -4.78 13.19 -4.41
N SER A 121 -5.57 14.02 -3.73
CA SER A 121 -5.03 15.05 -2.82
C SER A 121 -4.60 14.42 -1.50
N VAL A 122 -3.30 14.25 -1.32
CA VAL A 122 -2.68 13.59 -0.17
C VAL A 122 -2.16 14.64 0.82
N LYS A 123 -2.52 14.49 2.09
CA LYS A 123 -2.00 15.31 3.21
C LYS A 123 -0.71 14.70 3.75
N THR A 124 -0.69 13.39 3.98
CA THR A 124 0.51 12.65 4.38
C THR A 124 0.58 11.32 3.66
N ILE A 125 1.80 10.88 3.31
CA ILE A 125 2.08 9.55 2.78
C ILE A 125 3.38 9.05 3.38
N LYS A 126 3.41 7.78 3.76
CA LYS A 126 4.59 7.14 4.36
C LYS A 126 4.75 5.73 3.83
N VAL A 127 5.99 5.37 3.52
CA VAL A 127 6.39 3.99 3.24
C VAL A 127 7.06 3.44 4.49
N LEU A 128 6.54 2.32 4.98
CA LEU A 128 6.86 1.73 6.27
C LEU A 128 7.18 0.25 6.11
N GLN A 129 8.06 -0.27 6.93
CA GLN A 129 8.22 -1.70 7.16
C GLN A 129 7.14 -2.22 8.12
N PRO A 130 6.91 -3.54 8.17
CA PRO A 130 5.87 -4.09 9.03
C PRO A 130 6.00 -3.81 10.53
N ASN A 131 7.23 -3.66 11.02
CA ASN A 131 7.53 -3.32 12.42
C ASN A 131 7.33 -1.82 12.74
N GLU A 132 7.09 -0.98 11.74
CA GLU A 132 6.91 0.47 11.93
C GLU A 132 5.43 0.86 12.01
N ILE A 133 4.50 -0.08 11.81
CA ILE A 133 3.06 0.15 11.98
C ILE A 133 2.70 -0.06 13.45
N PHE A 134 2.18 1.01 14.05
CA PHE A 134 1.67 1.12 15.44
C PHE A 134 1.96 -0.13 16.29
N MET A 135 3.09 -0.10 16.99
CA MET A 135 3.32 -1.01 18.11
C MET A 135 2.61 -0.42 19.33
N PRO A 136 1.54 -1.04 19.87
CA PRO A 136 1.02 -0.60 21.14
C PRO A 136 2.14 -0.69 22.18
N GLU A 137 2.33 0.37 22.96
CA GLU A 137 3.17 0.28 24.15
C GLU A 137 2.55 -0.78 25.06
N LEU A 138 3.32 -1.83 25.37
CA LEU A 138 2.95 -2.78 26.42
C LEU A 138 3.11 -2.02 27.74
N VAL A 139 2.00 -1.53 28.28
CA VAL A 139 1.90 -1.00 29.65
C VAL A 139 1.96 -2.15 30.64
#